data_AF-A0A966YE12-F1
#
_entry.id   AF-A0A966YE12-F1
#
_cell.length_a   1.000
_cell.length_b   1.000
_cell.length_c   1.000
_cell.angle_alpha   90.00
_cell.angle_beta   90.00
_cell.angle_gamma   90.00
#
_symmetry.space_group_name_H-M   'P 1'
#
loop_
_entity.id
_entity.type
_entity.pdbx_description
1 polymer ?
#
loop_
_entity_poly.entity_id
_entity_poly.type
_entity_poly.pdbx_seq_one_letter_code
_entity_poly.pdbx_strand_id
1 'polypeptide(L)'
;MTIFKKIVTDIYIVSWALFKVLIPTLIVVKIAEMAGAVYWLNVAMAPIVTMIGLPADMAIVLTTTMLTNPYAGLMLLSAMPSAASLSVAQTTIIASFMLFAHSLPVEAAITRNAGLRVGVTLAVRVGAAILFCALLNLFFHQFNVLGETARLHLPQFDVTPSLTQWGIDQIKGLVFIQVVIVVLIIGLELLRSIGVERLIQKMMH
;
A
#
# COMPACT_ATOMS: atom_id res chain seq x y z
N MET A 1 -22.81 -13.92 -24.63
CA MET A 1 -22.49 -14.21 -23.21
C MET A 1 -23.27 -13.23 -22.36
N THR A 2 -24.06 -13.67 -21.37
CA THR A 2 -24.79 -12.74 -20.49
C THR A 2 -23.79 -11.87 -19.71
N ILE A 3 -24.11 -10.60 -19.47
CA ILE A 3 -23.26 -9.65 -18.72
C ILE A 3 -22.83 -10.26 -17.38
N PHE A 4 -23.76 -10.95 -16.71
CA PHE A 4 -23.48 -11.67 -15.47
C PHE A 4 -22.37 -12.74 -15.62
N LYS A 5 -22.45 -13.58 -16.67
CA LYS A 5 -21.45 -14.63 -16.91
C LYS A 5 -20.07 -14.02 -17.19
N LYS A 6 -20.02 -12.89 -17.91
CA LYS A 6 -18.78 -12.14 -18.16
C LYS A 6 -18.18 -11.62 -16.85
N ILE A 7 -18.96 -10.93 -16.01
CA ILE A 7 -18.50 -10.40 -14.72
C ILE A 7 -17.91 -11.50 -13.84
N VAL A 8 -18.60 -12.64 -13.71
CA VAL A 8 -18.13 -13.77 -12.90
C VAL A 8 -16.82 -14.35 -13.45
N THR A 9 -16.71 -14.50 -14.78
CA THR A 9 -15.48 -14.97 -15.42
C THR A 9 -14.32 -13.98 -15.21
N ASP A 10 -14.56 -12.68 -15.36
CA ASP A 10 -13.54 -11.65 -15.16
C ASP A 10 -13.06 -11.63 -13.70
N ILE A 11 -13.98 -11.71 -12.72
CA ILE A 11 -13.66 -11.82 -11.30
C ILE A 11 -12.77 -13.04 -11.05
N TYR A 12 -13.16 -14.21 -11.57
CA TYR A 12 -12.40 -15.44 -11.37
C TYR A 12 -10.98 -15.34 -11.96
N ILE A 13 -10.86 -14.85 -13.20
CA ILE A 13 -9.56 -14.74 -13.89
C ILE A 13 -8.63 -13.79 -13.13
N VAL A 14 -9.13 -12.60 -12.75
CA VAL A 14 -8.33 -11.59 -12.05
C VAL A 14 -7.94 -12.06 -10.65
N SER A 15 -8.91 -12.56 -9.87
CA SER A 15 -8.65 -13.07 -8.52
C SER A 15 -7.67 -14.23 -8.53
N TRP A 16 -7.83 -15.19 -9.46
CA TRP A 16 -6.92 -16.33 -9.57
C TRP A 16 -5.49 -15.89 -9.92
N ALA A 17 -5.35 -15.03 -10.93
CA ALA A 17 -4.05 -14.50 -11.33
C ALA A 17 -3.37 -13.75 -10.18
N LEU A 18 -4.12 -12.93 -9.44
CA LEU A 18 -3.59 -12.15 -8.32
C LEU A 18 -3.20 -13.04 -7.14
N PHE A 19 -4.09 -13.93 -6.67
CA PHE A 19 -3.84 -14.74 -5.49
C PHE A 19 -2.75 -15.79 -5.68
N LYS A 20 -2.61 -16.33 -6.90
CA LYS A 20 -1.51 -17.24 -7.26
C LYS A 20 -0.13 -16.59 -7.06
N VAL A 21 -0.04 -15.26 -7.17
CA VAL A 21 1.19 -14.50 -7.01
C VAL A 21 1.33 -13.94 -5.61
N LEU A 22 0.22 -13.43 -5.06
CA LEU A 22 0.16 -12.77 -3.75
C LEU A 22 0.48 -13.74 -2.61
N ILE A 23 -0.17 -14.91 -2.56
CA ILE A 23 -0.03 -15.84 -1.42
C ILE A 23 1.42 -16.33 -1.24
N PRO A 24 2.13 -16.83 -2.28
CA PRO A 24 3.52 -17.23 -2.12
C PRO A 24 4.43 -16.06 -1.71
N THR A 25 4.16 -14.87 -2.25
CA THR A 25 4.95 -13.68 -1.94
C THR A 25 4.81 -13.28 -0.48
N LEU A 26 3.60 -13.32 0.09
CA LEU A 26 3.36 -13.03 1.51
C LEU A 26 4.13 -13.98 2.44
N ILE A 27 4.21 -15.27 2.07
CA ILE A 27 4.99 -16.27 2.82
C ILE A 27 6.48 -15.95 2.76
N VAL A 28 7.01 -15.64 1.56
CA VAL A 28 8.42 -15.28 1.38
C VAL A 28 8.77 -14.02 2.17
N VAL A 29 7.91 -13.01 2.15
CA VAL A 29 8.10 -11.79 2.94
C VAL A 29 8.10 -12.09 4.43
N LYS A 30 7.21 -12.96 4.92
CA LYS A 30 7.21 -13.34 6.34
C LYS A 30 8.48 -14.06 6.76
N ILE A 31 9.01 -14.94 5.91
CA ILE A 31 10.29 -15.61 6.15
C ILE A 31 11.43 -14.58 6.18
N ALA A 32 11.45 -13.64 5.23
CA ALA A 32 12.45 -12.57 5.19
C ALA A 32 12.38 -11.65 6.43
N GLU A 33 11.17 -11.34 6.89
CA GLU A 33 10.92 -10.60 8.14
C GLU A 33 11.51 -11.35 9.33
N MET A 34 11.22 -12.65 9.48
CA MET A 34 11.77 -13.50 10.54
C MET A 34 13.31 -13.62 10.46
N ALA A 35 13.89 -13.51 9.27
CA ALA A 35 15.33 -13.50 9.04
C ALA A 35 16.00 -12.12 9.28
N GLY A 36 15.24 -11.09 9.68
CA GLY A 36 15.77 -9.77 10.00
C GLY A 36 15.87 -8.81 8.82
N ALA A 37 15.27 -9.10 7.67
CA ALA A 37 15.30 -8.21 6.50
C ALA A 37 14.66 -6.83 6.80
N VAL A 38 13.63 -6.80 7.65
CA VAL A 38 12.97 -5.55 8.07
C VAL A 38 13.95 -4.63 8.81
N TYR A 39 14.83 -5.17 9.66
CA TYR A 39 15.80 -4.37 10.39
C TYR A 39 16.76 -3.63 9.46
N TRP A 40 17.35 -4.34 8.49
CA TRP A 40 18.27 -3.75 7.53
C TRP A 40 17.60 -2.72 6.62
N LEU A 41 16.38 -3.01 6.16
CA LEU A 41 15.62 -2.06 5.36
C LEU A 41 15.24 -0.82 6.17
N ASN A 42 14.91 -0.98 7.46
CA ASN A 42 14.63 0.12 8.37
C ASN A 42 15.83 1.06 8.53
N VAL A 43 17.04 0.51 8.69
CA VAL A 43 18.29 1.29 8.76
C VAL A 43 18.51 2.07 7.45
N ALA A 44 18.26 1.46 6.30
CA ALA A 44 18.38 2.12 5.00
C ALA A 44 17.30 3.21 4.78
N MET A 45 16.10 3.01 5.32
CA MET A 45 14.98 3.97 5.22
C MET A 45 15.10 5.14 6.19
N ALA A 46 15.77 4.98 7.33
CA ALA A 46 15.93 6.03 8.33
C ALA A 46 16.36 7.41 7.77
N PRO A 47 17.42 7.55 6.94
CA PRO A 47 17.80 8.85 6.37
C PRO A 47 16.75 9.40 5.39
N ILE A 48 16.01 8.54 4.71
CA ILE A 48 14.96 8.96 3.78
C ILE A 48 13.75 9.48 4.54
N VAL A 49 13.38 8.79 5.62
CA VAL A 49 12.26 9.16 6.51
C VAL A 49 12.49 10.53 7.15
N THR A 50 13.70 10.78 7.65
CA THR A 50 14.05 12.09 8.21
C THR A 50 14.11 13.18 7.14
N MET A 51 14.61 12.87 5.94
CA MET A 51 14.62 13.80 4.81
C MET A 51 13.21 14.25 4.39
N ILE A 52 12.22 13.35 4.41
CA ILE A 52 10.83 13.68 4.11
C ILE A 52 10.07 14.30 5.31
N GLY A 53 10.77 14.69 6.38
CA GLY A 53 10.19 15.43 7.51
C GLY A 53 9.51 14.57 8.59
N LEU A 54 9.75 13.25 8.58
CA LEU A 54 9.21 12.34 9.58
C LEU A 54 10.23 12.01 10.68
N PRO A 55 9.76 11.71 11.90
CA PRO A 55 10.60 11.14 12.94
C PRO A 55 11.27 9.82 12.49
N ALA A 56 12.53 9.61 12.88
CA ALA A 56 13.31 8.45 12.42
C ALA A 56 12.71 7.09 12.82
N ASP A 57 12.00 7.04 13.95
CA ASP A 57 11.30 5.84 14.41
C ASP A 57 10.12 5.46 13.49
N MET A 58 9.57 6.38 12.69
CA MET A 58 8.54 6.08 11.68
C MET A 58 9.07 5.26 10.50
N ALA A 59 10.38 5.06 10.38
CA ALA A 59 10.96 4.21 9.35
C ALA A 59 10.41 2.78 9.41
N ILE A 60 10.06 2.26 10.59
CA ILE A 60 9.55 0.90 10.74
C ILE A 60 8.14 0.76 10.16
N VAL A 61 7.32 1.80 10.29
CA VAL A 61 5.96 1.88 9.76
C VAL A 61 6.00 1.86 8.22
N LEU A 62 6.86 2.69 7.62
CA LEU A 62 7.00 2.75 6.15
C LEU A 62 7.63 1.48 5.60
N THR A 63 8.69 0.99 6.23
CA THR A 63 9.39 -0.25 5.84
C THR A 63 8.45 -1.46 5.87
N THR A 64 7.67 -1.59 6.93
CA THR A 64 6.69 -2.68 7.06
C THR A 64 5.62 -2.58 5.98
N THR A 65 5.13 -1.36 5.71
CA THR A 65 4.15 -1.13 4.64
C THR A 65 4.70 -1.50 3.26
N MET A 66 5.94 -1.10 2.97
CA MET A 66 6.61 -1.40 1.71
C MET A 66 6.75 -2.91 1.48
N LEU A 67 7.04 -3.69 2.52
CA LEU A 67 7.23 -5.13 2.39
C LEU A 67 5.90 -5.90 2.38
N THR A 68 4.94 -5.47 3.19
CA THR A 68 3.72 -6.25 3.46
C THR A 68 2.49 -5.58 2.88
N ASN A 69 1.84 -4.67 3.61
CA ASN A 69 0.65 -3.92 3.22
C ASN A 69 0.45 -2.71 4.16
N PRO A 70 -0.41 -1.74 3.80
CA PRO A 70 -0.64 -0.55 4.65
C PRO A 70 -1.25 -0.88 6.02
N TYR A 71 -2.04 -1.95 6.12
CA TYR A 71 -2.69 -2.33 7.36
C TYR A 71 -1.66 -2.72 8.45
N ALA A 72 -0.65 -3.50 8.09
CA ALA A 72 0.45 -3.85 9.01
C ALA A 72 1.24 -2.61 9.45
N GLY A 73 1.47 -1.64 8.56
CA GLY A 73 2.06 -0.35 8.91
C GLY A 73 1.20 0.44 9.90
N LEU A 74 -0.12 0.49 9.69
CA LEU A 74 -1.05 1.16 10.60
C LEU A 74 -1.12 0.47 11.97
N MET A 75 -1.04 -0.86 12.04
CA MET A 75 -0.94 -1.58 13.31
C MET A 75 0.29 -1.14 14.10
N LEU A 76 1.48 -1.12 13.45
CA LEU A 76 2.70 -0.62 14.08
C LEU A 76 2.55 0.82 14.52
N LEU A 77 2.04 1.70 13.65
CA LEU A 77 1.83 3.11 13.97
C LEU A 77 0.93 3.26 15.21
N SER A 78 -0.18 2.53 15.30
CA SER A 78 -1.10 2.60 16.45
C SER A 78 -0.47 2.16 17.78
N ALA A 79 0.55 1.30 17.71
CA ALA A 79 1.26 0.78 18.87
C ALA A 79 2.39 1.70 19.34
N MET A 80 2.78 2.68 18.53
CA MET A 80 3.89 3.58 18.85
C MET A 80 3.42 4.74 19.74
N PRO A 81 4.08 5.00 20.89
CA PRO A 81 3.77 6.16 21.72
C PRO A 81 3.91 7.50 20.98
N SER A 82 4.88 7.58 20.06
CA SER A 82 5.14 8.76 19.23
C SER A 82 4.03 9.06 18.21
N ALA A 83 3.11 8.11 17.94
CA ALA A 83 1.99 8.35 17.05
C ALA A 83 1.04 9.44 17.58
N ALA A 84 0.91 9.56 18.92
CA ALA A 84 0.07 10.57 19.53
C ALA A 84 0.61 12.00 19.38
N SER A 85 1.91 12.16 19.08
CA SER A 85 2.55 13.47 18.91
C SER A 85 2.74 13.88 17.44
N LEU A 86 2.36 13.03 16.49
CA LEU A 86 2.49 13.35 15.07
C LEU A 86 1.59 14.53 14.69
N SER A 87 2.10 15.43 13.86
CA SER A 87 1.27 16.48 13.29
C SER A 87 0.36 15.95 12.18
N VAL A 88 -0.68 16.71 11.81
CA VAL A 88 -1.52 16.40 10.64
C VAL A 88 -0.67 16.36 9.37
N ALA A 89 0.32 17.25 9.24
CA ALA A 89 1.30 17.24 8.15
C ALA A 89 2.08 15.90 8.08
N GLN A 90 2.66 15.45 9.20
CA GLN A 90 3.43 14.20 9.25
C GLN A 90 2.56 12.98 8.99
N THR A 91 1.35 12.94 9.57
CA THR A 91 0.38 11.87 9.30
C THR A 91 0.01 11.81 7.81
N THR A 92 -0.17 12.97 7.17
CA THR A 92 -0.46 13.07 5.73
C THR A 92 0.70 12.55 4.89
N ILE A 93 1.95 12.84 5.29
CA ILE A 93 3.15 12.32 4.63
C ILE A 93 3.22 10.79 4.76
N ILE A 94 2.98 10.23 5.95
CA ILE A 94 2.93 8.78 6.16
C ILE A 94 1.87 8.15 5.26
N ALA A 95 0.64 8.67 5.28
CA ALA A 95 -0.46 8.14 4.48
C ALA A 95 -0.16 8.22 2.97
N SER A 96 0.41 9.33 2.52
CA SER A 96 0.82 9.52 1.12
C SER A 96 1.91 8.53 0.71
N PHE A 97 2.90 8.31 1.57
CA PHE A 97 3.95 7.32 1.31
C PHE A 97 3.36 5.91 1.19
N MET A 98 2.49 5.51 2.12
CA MET A 98 1.80 4.21 2.10
C MET A 98 0.98 4.02 0.81
N LEU A 99 0.34 5.09 0.31
CA LEU A 99 -0.42 5.05 -0.93
C LEU A 99 0.46 4.67 -2.12
N PHE A 100 1.64 5.29 -2.26
CA PHE A 100 2.56 5.02 -3.37
C PHE A 100 3.32 3.70 -3.21
N ALA A 101 3.87 3.47 -2.02
CA ALA A 101 4.88 2.44 -1.74
C ALA A 101 4.38 1.42 -0.70
N HIS A 102 3.39 0.62 -1.08
CA HIS A 102 2.96 -0.55 -0.33
C HIS A 102 3.20 -1.84 -1.11
N SER A 103 3.40 -2.94 -0.39
CA SER A 103 3.43 -4.30 -0.95
C SER A 103 4.37 -4.47 -2.14
N LEU A 104 5.55 -3.82 -2.13
CA LEU A 104 6.52 -3.81 -3.22
C LEU A 104 6.96 -5.21 -3.69
N PRO A 105 7.16 -6.21 -2.81
CA PRO A 105 7.48 -7.57 -3.26
C PRO A 105 6.36 -8.18 -4.11
N VAL A 106 5.10 -7.94 -3.72
CA VAL A 106 3.92 -8.40 -4.47
C VAL A 106 3.86 -7.69 -5.82
N GLU A 107 4.05 -6.38 -5.83
CA GLU A 107 4.10 -5.58 -7.06
C GLU A 107 5.21 -6.07 -8.00
N ALA A 108 6.39 -6.37 -7.46
CA ALA A 108 7.51 -6.90 -8.23
C ALA A 108 7.16 -8.23 -8.89
N ALA A 109 6.48 -9.12 -8.16
CA ALA A 109 6.05 -10.40 -8.67
C ALA A 109 4.94 -10.25 -9.74
N ILE A 110 3.96 -9.36 -9.54
CA ILE A 110 2.91 -9.06 -10.53
C ILE A 110 3.54 -8.44 -11.78
N THR A 111 4.41 -7.45 -11.64
CA THR A 111 5.12 -6.77 -12.74
C THR A 111 5.92 -7.77 -13.56
N ARG A 112 6.61 -8.71 -12.90
CA ARG A 112 7.35 -9.77 -13.58
C ARG A 112 6.44 -10.69 -14.39
N ASN A 113 5.29 -11.08 -13.82
CA ASN A 113 4.31 -11.92 -14.52
C ASN A 113 3.63 -11.19 -15.68
N ALA A 114 3.52 -9.86 -15.61
CA ALA A 114 3.03 -9.02 -16.69
C ALA A 114 4.08 -8.77 -17.80
N GLY A 115 5.31 -9.29 -17.67
CA GLY A 115 6.38 -9.08 -18.65
C GLY A 115 7.01 -7.68 -18.61
N LEU A 116 6.75 -6.91 -17.55
CA LEU A 116 7.25 -5.55 -17.38
C LEU A 116 8.59 -5.52 -16.62
N ARG A 117 9.32 -4.39 -16.74
CA ARG A 117 10.61 -4.19 -16.07
C ARG A 117 10.42 -3.88 -14.58
N VAL A 118 10.56 -4.90 -13.73
CA VAL A 118 10.44 -4.80 -12.26
C VAL A 118 11.20 -3.61 -11.68
N GLY A 119 12.48 -3.45 -12.03
CA GLY A 119 13.32 -2.37 -11.48
C GLY A 119 12.78 -0.98 -11.81
N VAL A 120 12.22 -0.77 -13.01
CA VAL A 120 11.64 0.52 -13.40
C VAL A 120 10.37 0.79 -12.62
N THR A 121 9.46 -0.18 -12.51
CA THR A 121 8.21 -0.02 -11.75
C THR A 121 8.48 0.29 -10.28
N LEU A 122 9.37 -0.45 -9.64
CA LEU A 122 9.72 -0.21 -8.24
C LEU A 122 10.42 1.14 -8.06
N ALA A 123 11.35 1.51 -8.94
CA ALA A 123 12.03 2.80 -8.88
C ALA A 123 11.05 3.97 -9.04
N VAL A 124 10.10 3.87 -9.96
CA VAL A 124 9.06 4.91 -10.14
C VAL A 124 8.19 5.00 -8.90
N ARG A 125 7.74 3.88 -8.31
CA ARG A 125 6.87 3.91 -7.12
C ARG A 125 7.57 4.49 -5.90
N VAL A 126 8.76 4.00 -5.58
CA VAL A 126 9.53 4.46 -4.42
C VAL A 126 10.05 5.88 -4.64
N GLY A 127 10.56 6.18 -5.84
CA GLY A 127 11.03 7.51 -6.20
C GLY A 127 9.91 8.56 -6.18
N ALA A 128 8.74 8.24 -6.73
CA ALA A 128 7.58 9.11 -6.67
C ALA A 128 7.08 9.31 -5.23
N ALA A 129 7.07 8.25 -4.41
CA ALA A 129 6.71 8.36 -3.00
C ALA A 129 7.63 9.34 -2.26
N ILE A 130 8.94 9.18 -2.40
CA ILE A 130 9.94 10.03 -1.74
C ILE A 130 9.84 11.46 -2.25
N LEU A 131 9.79 11.65 -3.57
CA LEU A 131 9.71 12.99 -4.18
C LEU A 131 8.43 13.71 -3.74
N PHE A 132 7.28 13.04 -3.83
CA PHE A 132 6.00 13.62 -3.44
C PHE A 132 5.97 13.97 -1.95
N CYS A 133 6.46 13.09 -1.08
CA CYS A 133 6.52 13.33 0.36
C CYS A 133 7.48 14.46 0.72
N ALA A 134 8.64 14.55 0.07
CA ALA A 134 9.58 15.65 0.26
C ALA A 134 8.96 17.00 -0.15
N LEU A 135 8.25 17.04 -1.27
CA LEU A 135 7.54 18.23 -1.74
C LEU A 135 6.39 18.61 -0.79
N LEU A 136 5.65 17.63 -0.27
CA LEU A 136 4.62 17.87 0.75
C LEU A 136 5.21 18.46 2.03
N ASN A 137 6.32 17.89 2.53
CA ASN A 137 7.00 18.41 3.70
C ASN A 137 7.44 19.88 3.49
N LEU A 138 8.04 20.18 2.34
CA LEU A 138 8.43 21.54 1.98
C LEU A 138 7.21 22.47 1.94
N PHE A 139 6.10 22.03 1.35
CA PHE A 139 4.87 22.81 1.28
C PHE A 139 4.30 23.10 2.68
N PHE A 140 4.16 22.08 3.53
CA PHE A 140 3.63 22.27 4.88
C PHE A 140 4.53 23.17 5.74
N HIS A 141 5.85 23.03 5.62
CA HIS A 141 6.80 23.89 6.32
C HIS A 141 6.77 25.33 5.79
N GLN A 142 6.72 25.54 4.47
CA GLN A 142 6.74 26.87 3.85
C GLN A 142 5.47 27.68 4.17
N PHE A 143 4.31 27.03 4.16
CA PHE A 143 3.03 27.68 4.42
C PHE A 143 2.59 27.61 5.88
N ASN A 144 3.35 26.91 6.73
CA ASN A 144 3.05 26.66 8.15
C ASN A 144 1.62 26.15 8.37
N VAL A 145 1.18 25.22 7.51
CA VAL A 145 -0.16 24.62 7.56
C VAL A 145 -0.08 23.20 8.15
N LEU A 146 -1.17 22.75 8.78
CA LEU A 146 -1.31 21.38 9.31
C LEU A 146 -0.25 20.99 10.36
N GLY A 147 0.34 21.97 11.05
CA GLY A 147 1.29 21.74 12.15
C GLY A 147 0.63 21.28 13.46
N GLU A 148 -0.70 21.31 13.55
CA GLU A 148 -1.44 20.83 14.71
C GLU A 148 -1.29 19.32 14.92
N THR A 149 -1.38 18.87 16.18
CA THR A 149 -1.29 17.45 16.52
C THR A 149 -2.47 16.68 15.93
N ALA A 150 -2.17 15.61 15.21
CA ALA A 150 -3.17 14.74 14.60
C ALA A 150 -3.94 13.98 15.68
N ARG A 151 -5.27 14.01 15.60
CA ARG A 151 -6.15 13.19 16.45
C ARG A 151 -6.36 11.83 15.78
N LEU A 152 -5.41 10.92 15.98
CA LEU A 152 -5.47 9.57 15.44
C LEU A 152 -6.34 8.67 16.32
N HIS A 153 -7.57 8.39 15.88
CA HIS A 153 -8.40 7.33 16.48
C HIS A 153 -8.12 6.01 15.76
N LEU A 154 -6.93 5.45 16.00
CA LEU A 154 -6.56 4.13 15.51
C LEU A 154 -7.03 3.06 16.51
N PRO A 155 -7.53 1.90 16.05
CA PRO A 155 -7.73 0.76 16.93
C PRO A 155 -6.39 0.37 17.56
N GLN A 156 -6.39 0.03 18.85
CA GLN A 156 -5.19 -0.53 19.47
C GLN A 156 -5.02 -1.98 19.02
N PHE A 157 -3.85 -2.28 18.45
CA PHE A 157 -3.49 -3.62 17.99
C PHE A 157 -2.36 -4.19 18.84
N ASP A 158 -2.38 -5.50 19.08
CA ASP A 158 -1.27 -6.19 19.74
C ASP A 158 -0.03 -6.18 18.82
N VAL A 159 1.09 -5.69 19.37
CA VAL A 159 2.31 -5.31 18.63
C VAL A 159 3.09 -6.52 18.09
N THR A 160 2.80 -7.72 18.58
CA THR A 160 3.42 -8.97 18.14
C THR A 160 2.35 -10.01 17.84
N PRO A 161 1.76 -10.00 16.62
CA PRO A 161 0.83 -11.04 16.24
C PRO A 161 1.57 -12.38 16.28
N SER A 162 1.00 -13.35 17.01
CA SER A 162 1.43 -14.75 16.90
C SER A 162 1.37 -15.19 15.44
N LEU A 163 2.09 -16.26 15.08
CA LEU A 163 2.04 -16.78 13.71
C LEU A 163 0.59 -17.07 13.26
N THR A 164 -0.24 -17.51 14.19
CA THR A 164 -1.68 -17.73 13.99
C THR A 164 -2.42 -16.42 13.71
N GLN A 165 -2.15 -15.37 14.51
CA GLN A 165 -2.77 -14.06 14.31
C GLN A 165 -2.36 -13.44 12.98
N TRP A 166 -1.07 -13.55 12.62
CA TRP A 166 -0.58 -13.13 11.31
C TRP A 166 -1.33 -13.85 10.17
N GLY A 167 -1.53 -15.16 10.29
CA GLY A 167 -2.29 -15.94 9.31
C GLY A 167 -3.75 -15.48 9.18
N ILE A 168 -4.42 -15.21 10.30
CA ILE A 168 -5.77 -14.64 10.32
C ILE A 168 -5.81 -13.27 9.63
N ASP A 169 -4.82 -12.42 9.90
CA ASP A 169 -4.75 -11.08 9.31
C ASP A 169 -4.48 -11.14 7.80
N GLN A 170 -3.67 -12.10 7.32
CA GLN A 170 -3.51 -12.33 5.88
C GLN A 170 -4.82 -12.81 5.23
N ILE A 171 -5.57 -13.71 5.88
CA ILE A 171 -6.87 -14.16 5.36
C ILE A 171 -7.85 -13.00 5.27
N LYS A 172 -7.96 -12.16 6.31
CA LYS A 172 -8.78 -10.95 6.28
C LYS A 172 -8.38 -10.02 5.13
N GLY A 173 -7.07 -9.83 4.93
CA GLY A 173 -6.53 -9.05 3.81
C GLY A 173 -6.92 -9.61 2.44
N LEU A 174 -6.82 -10.93 2.25
CA LEU A 174 -7.23 -11.61 1.01
C LEU A 174 -8.73 -11.47 0.74
N VAL A 175 -9.57 -11.61 1.78
CA VAL A 175 -11.02 -11.39 1.67
C VAL A 175 -11.32 -9.94 1.29
N PHE A 176 -10.64 -8.98 1.91
CA PHE A 176 -10.80 -7.57 1.56
C PHE A 176 -10.42 -7.28 0.10
N ILE A 177 -9.29 -7.82 -0.37
CA ILE A 177 -8.87 -7.71 -1.78
C ILE A 177 -9.93 -8.32 -2.71
N GLN A 178 -10.50 -9.47 -2.35
CA GLN A 178 -11.56 -10.10 -3.14
C GLN A 178 -12.79 -9.17 -3.28
N VAL A 179 -13.22 -8.54 -2.20
CA VAL A 179 -14.33 -7.57 -2.21
C VAL A 179 -14.01 -6.39 -3.13
N VAL A 180 -12.80 -5.84 -3.02
CA VAL A 180 -12.35 -4.73 -3.87
C VAL A 180 -12.36 -5.13 -5.36
N ILE A 181 -11.86 -6.32 -5.71
CA ILE A 181 -11.88 -6.82 -7.11
C ILE A 181 -13.32 -6.89 -7.64
N VAL A 182 -14.24 -7.45 -6.84
CA VAL A 182 -15.65 -7.56 -7.21
C VAL A 182 -16.26 -6.18 -7.47
N VAL A 183 -16.06 -5.24 -6.54
CA VAL A 183 -16.56 -3.86 -6.66
C VAL A 183 -15.98 -3.16 -7.89
N LEU A 184 -14.67 -3.28 -8.13
CA LEU A 184 -14.01 -2.65 -9.26
C LEU A 184 -14.48 -3.23 -10.60
N ILE A 185 -14.62 -4.56 -10.73
CA ILE A 185 -15.07 -5.17 -11.98
C ILE A 185 -16.53 -4.81 -12.27
N ILE A 186 -17.39 -4.80 -11.26
CA ILE A 186 -18.78 -4.34 -11.41
C ILE A 186 -18.80 -2.86 -11.83
N GLY A 187 -18.00 -2.01 -11.19
CA GLY A 187 -17.88 -0.60 -11.53
C GLY A 187 -17.40 -0.37 -12.96
N LEU A 188 -16.38 -1.10 -13.41
CA LEU A 188 -15.87 -1.03 -14.77
C LEU A 188 -16.93 -1.46 -15.80
N GLU A 189 -17.69 -2.52 -15.51
CA GLU A 189 -18.75 -2.97 -16.42
C GLU A 189 -19.94 -1.98 -16.45
N LEU A 190 -20.25 -1.34 -15.32
CA LEU A 190 -21.25 -0.28 -15.25
C LEU A 190 -20.83 0.93 -16.10
N LEU A 191 -19.58 1.38 -15.99
CA LEU A 191 -19.03 2.49 -16.79
C LEU A 191 -19.07 2.18 -18.30
N ARG A 192 -18.76 0.93 -18.69
CA ARG A 192 -18.89 0.47 -20.08
C ARG A 192 -20.33 0.49 -20.55
N SER A 193 -21.27 0.04 -19.71
CA SER A 193 -22.71 0.02 -20.02
C SER A 193 -23.28 1.43 -20.24
N ILE A 194 -22.85 2.41 -19.44
CA ILE A 194 -23.26 3.84 -19.56
C ILE A 194 -22.66 4.50 -20.83
N GLY A 195 -21.71 3.85 -21.52
CA GLY A 195 -21.15 4.34 -22.77
C GLY A 195 -20.01 5.34 -22.61
N VAL A 196 -19.39 5.41 -21.43
CA VAL A 196 -18.17 6.20 -21.19
C VAL A 196 -17.06 5.80 -22.17
N GLU A 197 -17.00 4.51 -22.52
CA GLU A 197 -16.08 3.99 -23.53
C GLU A 197 -16.29 4.63 -24.91
N ARG A 198 -17.55 4.89 -25.31
CA ARG A 198 -17.87 5.58 -26.56
C ARG A 198 -17.49 7.07 -26.50
N LEU A 199 -17.58 7.69 -25.33
CA LEU A 199 -17.16 9.07 -25.12
C LEU A 199 -15.64 9.20 -25.26
N ILE A 200 -14.88 8.30 -24.64
CA ILE A 200 -13.42 8.27 -24.72
C ILE A 200 -12.95 8.04 -26.16
N GLN A 201 -13.55 7.07 -26.87
CA GLN A 201 -13.24 6.82 -28.28
C GLN A 201 -13.52 8.04 -29.18
N LYS A 202 -14.56 8.82 -28.85
CA LYS A 202 -14.92 10.02 -29.60
C LYS A 202 -14.01 11.23 -29.33
N MET A 203 -13.29 11.26 -28.20
CA MET A 203 -12.31 12.31 -27.88
C MET A 203 -10.90 12.01 -28.40
N MET A 204 -10.62 10.75 -28.74
CA MET A 204 -9.33 10.31 -29.30
C MET A 204 -9.24 10.44 -30.83
N HIS A 205 -10.33 10.84 -31.49
CA HIS A 205 -10.40 11.18 -32.91
C HIS A 205 -10.69 12.67 -33.06
#